data_AF-A0A2W4LFL2-F1
#
_entry.id   AF-A0A2W4LFL2-F1
#
_cell.length_a   1.000
_cell.length_b   1.000
_cell.length_c   1.000
_cell.angle_alpha   90.00
_cell.angle_beta   90.00
_cell.angle_gamma   90.00
#
_symmetry.space_group_name_H-M   'P 1'
#
loop_
_entity.id
_entity.type
_entity.pdbx_description
1 polymer ?
#
loop_
_entity_poly.entity_id
_entity_poly.type
_entity_poly.pdbx_seq_one_letter_code
_entity_poly.pdbx_strand_id
1 'polypeptide(L)'
;MSHPAAEDLQLRRIAPTVLVSPLPLAEVLDGLRAAGFSPAAEGVDGQVVDLAPRGRRVAPPRNPGRRAPAARPLSEEQAAEVVARMRAGDAAAAARRSEGVRNAGGTGDTSATVQLLTEAVRSGRQVWIGYVDANGTAAQRVVTPVRVSAGILDGADNDRYPLHRITSAAYVD
;
A
#
# COMPACT_ATOMS: atom_id res chain seq x y z
N MET A 1 -2.30 -43.17 -1.79
CA MET A 1 -1.74 -41.81 -1.64
C MET A 1 -0.26 -41.99 -1.37
N SER A 2 0.64 -41.34 -2.12
CA SER A 2 2.08 -41.65 -2.09
C SER A 2 2.92 -40.73 -1.21
N HIS A 3 2.32 -39.73 -0.58
CA HIS A 3 3.04 -38.79 0.29
C HIS A 3 2.97 -39.27 1.75
N PRO A 4 4.08 -39.31 2.51
CA PRO A 4 4.09 -39.80 3.91
C PRO A 4 3.12 -39.02 4.82
N ALA A 5 2.99 -37.71 4.61
CA ALA A 5 2.04 -36.87 5.33
C ALA A 5 0.56 -37.34 5.24
N ALA A 6 0.21 -38.19 4.27
CA ALA A 6 -1.14 -38.75 4.17
C ALA A 6 -1.46 -39.71 5.33
N GLU A 7 -0.47 -40.45 5.82
CA GLU A 7 -0.63 -41.36 6.97
C GLU A 7 -0.65 -40.56 8.27
N ASP A 8 0.32 -39.65 8.47
CA ASP A 8 0.43 -38.81 9.66
C ASP A 8 -0.85 -37.97 9.90
N LEU A 9 -1.44 -37.45 8.82
CA LEU A 9 -2.65 -36.64 8.87
C LEU A 9 -3.95 -37.45 8.74
N GLN A 10 -3.86 -38.78 8.68
CA GLN A 10 -5.00 -39.68 8.52
C GLN A 10 -5.92 -39.29 7.35
N LEU A 11 -5.33 -38.86 6.22
CA LEU A 11 -6.07 -38.42 5.04
C LEU A 11 -6.70 -39.63 4.33
N ARG A 12 -8.02 -39.57 4.11
CA ARG A 12 -8.78 -40.56 3.34
C ARG A 12 -9.45 -39.91 2.14
N ARG A 13 -9.26 -40.49 0.95
CA ARG A 13 -9.91 -40.01 -0.28
C ARG A 13 -11.36 -40.48 -0.34
N ILE A 14 -12.29 -39.55 -0.54
CA ILE A 14 -13.72 -39.85 -0.75
C ILE A 14 -14.23 -39.47 -2.16
N ALA A 15 -13.47 -38.66 -2.89
CA ALA A 15 -13.68 -38.36 -4.31
C ALA A 15 -12.33 -38.02 -4.96
N PRO A 16 -12.21 -37.90 -6.30
CA PRO A 16 -10.94 -37.66 -6.98
C PRO A 16 -10.13 -36.47 -6.44
N THR A 17 -10.81 -35.40 -6.04
CA THR A 17 -10.23 -34.15 -5.51
C THR A 17 -10.55 -33.90 -4.04
N VAL A 18 -11.21 -34.85 -3.36
CA VAL A 18 -11.72 -34.64 -1.99
C VAL A 18 -11.09 -35.64 -1.03
N LEU A 19 -10.43 -35.09 0.01
CA LEU A 19 -9.85 -35.81 1.12
C LEU A 19 -10.56 -35.41 2.43
N VAL A 20 -10.61 -36.32 3.39
CA VAL A 20 -11.10 -36.07 4.75
C VAL A 20 -10.06 -36.52 5.77
N SER A 21 -10.00 -35.83 6.92
CA SER A 21 -9.19 -36.20 8.08
C SER A 21 -10.04 -36.08 9.35
N PRO A 22 -9.89 -36.97 10.34
CA PRO A 22 -10.52 -36.84 11.65
C PRO A 22 -9.78 -35.85 12.58
N LEU A 23 -8.60 -35.37 12.20
CA LEU A 23 -7.82 -34.44 13.02
C LEU A 23 -8.43 -33.03 13.02
N PRO A 24 -8.21 -32.23 14.08
CA PRO A 24 -8.59 -30.83 14.08
C PRO A 24 -8.02 -30.07 12.89
N LEU A 25 -8.80 -29.16 12.30
CA LEU A 25 -8.41 -28.41 11.09
C LEU A 25 -7.04 -27.73 11.21
N ALA A 26 -6.74 -27.13 12.37
CA ALA A 26 -5.45 -26.48 12.62
C ALA A 26 -4.26 -27.46 12.50
N GLU A 27 -4.39 -28.66 13.06
CA GLU A 27 -3.35 -29.71 13.00
C GLU A 27 -3.14 -30.21 11.57
N VAL A 28 -4.22 -30.37 10.80
CA VAL A 28 -4.13 -30.76 9.38
C VAL A 28 -3.37 -29.71 8.57
N LEU A 29 -3.69 -28.42 8.76
CA LEU A 29 -3.01 -27.34 8.05
C LEU A 29 -1.53 -27.25 8.43
N ASP A 30 -1.19 -27.40 9.71
CA ASP A 30 0.19 -27.35 10.18
C ASP A 30 1.01 -28.53 9.65
N GLY A 31 0.47 -29.75 9.68
CA GLY A 31 1.16 -30.91 9.11
C GLY A 31 1.34 -30.83 7.59
N LEU A 32 0.36 -30.29 6.86
CA LEU A 32 0.49 -30.03 5.43
C LEU A 32 1.58 -28.98 5.13
N ARG A 33 1.68 -27.91 5.93
CA ARG A 33 2.76 -26.92 5.80
C ARG A 33 4.13 -27.53 6.12
N ALA A 34 4.21 -28.36 7.17
CA ALA A 34 5.45 -29.07 7.52
C ALA A 34 5.89 -30.04 6.40
N ALA A 35 4.93 -30.59 5.66
CA ALA A 35 5.15 -31.40 4.48
C ALA A 35 5.46 -30.60 3.19
N GLY A 36 5.55 -29.26 3.28
CA GLY A 36 5.91 -28.39 2.15
C GLY A 36 4.75 -27.95 1.26
N PHE A 37 3.50 -28.21 1.66
CA PHE A 37 2.31 -27.72 0.95
C PHE A 37 1.92 -26.31 1.42
N SER A 38 1.12 -25.61 0.59
CA SER A 38 0.59 -24.27 0.88
C SER A 38 -0.95 -24.30 1.03
N PRO A 39 -1.50 -24.95 2.07
CA PRO A 39 -2.94 -25.08 2.24
C PRO A 39 -3.59 -23.78 2.73
N ALA A 40 -4.85 -23.57 2.34
CA ALA A 40 -5.71 -22.50 2.83
C ALA A 40 -6.94 -23.11 3.53
N ALA A 41 -7.35 -22.54 4.67
CA ALA A 41 -8.65 -22.85 5.26
C ALA A 41 -9.72 -21.98 4.62
N GLU A 42 -10.88 -22.56 4.36
CA GLU A 42 -12.04 -21.87 3.81
C GLU A 42 -13.20 -21.96 4.82
N GLY A 43 -13.90 -20.84 5.02
CA GLY A 43 -15.11 -20.76 5.84
C GLY A 43 -16.34 -21.25 5.09
N VAL A 44 -17.47 -21.30 5.78
CA VAL A 44 -18.76 -21.74 5.19
C VAL A 44 -19.30 -20.79 4.11
N ASP A 45 -18.79 -19.56 4.09
CA ASP A 45 -19.10 -18.48 3.16
C ASP A 45 -18.11 -18.39 1.97
N GLY A 46 -17.17 -19.32 1.89
CA GLY A 46 -16.14 -19.37 0.87
C GLY A 46 -14.96 -18.42 1.09
N GLN A 47 -14.90 -17.75 2.25
CA GLN A 47 -13.80 -16.85 2.57
C GLN A 47 -12.61 -17.61 3.15
N VAL A 48 -11.39 -17.21 2.77
CA VAL A 48 -10.17 -17.80 3.32
C VAL A 48 -9.98 -17.35 4.77
N VAL A 49 -9.79 -18.32 5.67
CA VAL A 49 -9.57 -18.10 7.10
C VAL A 49 -8.10 -18.31 7.44
N ASP A 50 -7.49 -17.31 8.07
CA ASP A 50 -6.14 -17.41 8.63
C ASP A 50 -6.17 -18.03 10.03
N LEU A 51 -5.80 -19.31 10.11
CA LEU A 51 -5.66 -20.07 11.35
C LEU A 51 -4.22 -20.10 11.86
N ALA A 52 -3.26 -19.44 11.20
CA ALA A 52 -1.89 -19.41 11.67
C ALA A 52 -1.81 -18.68 13.02
N PRO A 53 -1.01 -19.17 13.98
CA PRO A 53 -0.77 -18.45 15.21
C PRO A 53 -0.21 -17.07 14.88
N ARG A 54 -0.92 -16.01 15.30
CA ARG A 54 -0.48 -14.64 15.09
C ARG A 54 0.92 -14.47 15.67
N GLY A 55 1.91 -14.28 14.80
CA GLY A 55 3.27 -14.00 15.20
C GLY A 55 3.28 -12.85 16.21
N ARG A 56 3.81 -13.10 17.40
CA ARG A 56 3.99 -12.04 18.39
C ARG A 56 5.19 -11.21 17.95
N ARG A 57 4.95 -9.95 17.59
CA ARG A 57 6.02 -8.98 17.38
C ARG A 57 6.73 -8.76 18.71
N VAL A 58 7.94 -9.29 18.83
CA VAL A 58 8.84 -8.93 19.93
C VAL A 58 9.40 -7.55 19.60
N ALA A 59 9.37 -6.63 20.56
CA ALA A 59 10.03 -5.34 20.39
C ALA A 59 11.51 -5.59 20.06
N PRO A 60 12.07 -4.96 19.02
CA PRO A 60 13.49 -5.11 18.72
C PRO A 60 14.28 -4.74 19.98
N PRO A 61 15.36 -5.47 20.32
CA PRO A 61 16.19 -5.13 21.45
C PRO A 61 16.62 -3.66 21.31
N ARG A 62 16.36 -2.86 22.35
CA ARG A 62 16.81 -1.46 22.39
C ARG A 62 18.32 -1.49 22.29
N ASN A 63 18.87 -1.21 21.12
CA ASN A 63 20.31 -1.08 20.93
C ASN A 63 20.73 0.25 21.56
N PRO A 64 21.34 0.28 22.76
CA PRO A 64 21.66 1.52 23.46
C PRO A 64 22.90 2.21 22.88
N GLY A 65 23.53 1.64 21.84
CA GLY A 65 24.87 2.00 21.41
C GLY A 65 25.00 2.67 20.04
N ARG A 66 23.93 2.80 19.24
CA ARG A 66 24.07 3.52 17.97
C ARG A 66 24.00 5.02 18.23
N ARG A 67 25.12 5.60 18.67
CA ARG A 67 25.37 7.04 18.51
C ARG A 67 25.05 7.35 17.06
N ALA A 68 23.98 8.10 16.82
CA ALA A 68 23.71 8.61 15.49
C ALA A 68 24.99 9.31 15.03
N PRO A 69 25.47 9.07 13.80
CA PRO A 69 26.57 9.86 13.27
C PRO A 69 26.22 11.34 13.48
N ALA A 70 27.18 12.13 13.96
CA ALA A 70 26.98 13.55 14.17
C ALA A 70 26.35 14.12 12.90
N ALA A 71 25.14 14.68 13.02
CA ALA A 71 24.41 15.19 11.88
C ALA A 71 25.32 16.20 11.18
N ARG A 72 25.67 15.92 9.92
CA ARG A 72 26.42 16.87 9.11
C ARG A 72 25.56 18.14 9.03
N PRO A 73 26.12 19.34 9.27
CA PRO A 73 25.36 20.56 9.10
C PRO A 73 24.84 20.62 7.66
N LEU A 74 23.54 20.89 7.51
CA LEU A 74 22.93 21.12 6.21
C LEU A 74 23.54 22.39 5.61
N SER A 75 23.76 22.41 4.30
CA SER A 75 23.99 23.67 3.60
C SER A 75 22.72 24.53 3.68
N GLU A 76 22.86 25.85 3.49
CA GLU A 76 21.70 26.77 3.45
C GLU A 76 20.70 26.35 2.37
N GLU A 77 21.19 25.89 1.22
CA GLU A 77 20.37 25.36 0.13
C GLU A 77 19.57 24.13 0.53
N GLN A 78 20.20 23.17 1.22
CA GLN A 78 19.52 21.98 1.73
C GLN A 78 18.48 22.33 2.80
N ALA A 79 18.79 23.28 3.68
CA ALA A 79 17.85 23.76 4.68
C ALA A 79 16.64 24.44 4.03
N ALA A 80 16.87 25.28 3.01
CA ALA A 80 15.81 25.93 2.24
C ALA A 80 14.91 24.91 1.53
N GLU A 81 15.48 23.87 0.91
CA GLU A 81 14.72 22.80 0.26
C GLU A 81 13.83 22.05 1.26
N VAL A 82 14.37 21.71 2.44
CA VAL A 82 13.62 21.03 3.50
C VAL A 82 12.46 21.91 3.98
N VAL A 83 12.71 23.19 4.24
CA VAL A 83 11.67 24.14 4.68
C VAL A 83 10.60 24.30 3.60
N ALA A 84 10.98 24.41 2.33
CA ALA A 84 10.02 24.49 1.22
C ALA A 84 9.14 23.24 1.16
N ARG A 85 9.75 22.05 1.33
CA ARG A 85 9.01 20.78 1.37
C ARG A 85 8.04 20.70 2.54
N MET A 86 8.45 21.14 3.74
CA MET A 86 7.60 21.19 4.93
C MET A 86 6.41 22.12 4.72
N ARG A 87 6.66 23.35 4.26
CA ARG A 87 5.61 24.34 4.00
C ARG A 87 4.60 23.86 2.94
N ALA A 88 5.07 23.19 1.89
CA ALA A 88 4.19 22.60 0.89
C ALA A 88 3.29 21.50 1.47
N GLY A 89 3.83 20.69 2.40
CA GLY A 89 3.05 19.70 3.15
C GLY A 89 2.00 20.34 4.05
N ASP A 90 2.38 21.37 4.80
CA ASP A 90 1.46 22.11 5.68
C ASP A 90 0.34 22.79 4.89
N ALA A 91 0.67 23.41 3.76
CA ALA A 91 -0.32 23.98 2.83
C ALA A 91 -1.29 22.92 2.32
N ALA A 92 -0.79 21.73 1.96
CA ALA A 92 -1.64 20.63 1.52
C ALA A 92 -2.53 20.06 2.64
N ALA A 93 -2.04 20.04 3.89
CA ALA A 93 -2.83 19.61 5.03
C ALA A 93 -3.95 20.61 5.38
N ALA A 94 -3.68 21.92 5.21
CA ALA A 94 -4.62 23.00 5.49
C ALA A 94 -5.64 23.23 4.35
N ALA A 95 -5.38 22.74 3.14
CA ALA A 95 -6.24 22.94 1.98
C ALA A 95 -7.65 22.37 2.20
N ARG A 96 -8.67 23.21 1.95
CA ARG A 96 -10.07 22.77 1.90
C ARG A 96 -10.31 22.03 0.60
N ARG A 97 -10.81 20.81 0.73
CA ARG A 97 -11.07 19.88 -0.37
C ARG A 97 -12.58 19.83 -0.60
N SER A 98 -13.02 20.01 -1.82
CA SER A 98 -14.42 19.78 -2.21
C SER A 98 -14.60 18.42 -2.87
N GLU A 99 -14.71 18.40 -4.20
CA GLU A 99 -15.00 17.20 -4.97
C GLU A 99 -13.70 16.45 -5.32
N GLY A 100 -13.70 15.13 -5.12
CA GLY A 100 -12.51 14.32 -5.33
C GLY A 100 -12.76 12.82 -5.48
N VAL A 101 -11.74 12.14 -5.99
CA VAL A 101 -11.69 10.72 -6.27
C VAL A 101 -10.65 10.06 -5.35
N ARG A 102 -10.93 8.84 -4.89
CA ARG A 102 -9.99 8.01 -4.14
C ARG A 102 -9.79 6.68 -4.85
N ASN A 103 -8.52 6.30 -5.02
CA ASN A 103 -8.12 4.99 -5.51
C ASN A 103 -7.98 4.06 -4.30
N ALA A 104 -9.04 3.35 -3.95
CA ALA A 104 -8.99 2.32 -2.92
C ALA A 104 -8.09 1.17 -3.41
N GLY A 105 -6.94 0.98 -2.76
CA GLY A 105 -6.09 -0.21 -2.78
C GLY A 105 -6.02 -1.00 -4.09
N GLY A 106 -5.09 -0.64 -4.98
CA GLY A 106 -4.62 -1.51 -6.08
C GLY A 106 -5.56 -1.68 -7.28
N THR A 107 -6.86 -1.39 -7.15
CA THR A 107 -7.84 -1.41 -8.26
C THR A 107 -8.70 -0.14 -8.21
N GLY A 108 -8.07 0.99 -7.91
CA GLY A 108 -8.72 2.29 -7.97
C GLY A 108 -9.11 2.65 -9.39
N ASP A 109 -10.23 3.36 -9.51
CA ASP A 109 -10.74 3.89 -10.77
C ASP A 109 -9.81 4.98 -11.31
N THR A 110 -8.70 4.52 -11.91
CA THR A 110 -7.67 5.37 -12.50
C THR A 110 -8.28 6.27 -13.58
N SER A 111 -9.38 5.82 -14.20
CA SER A 111 -10.12 6.59 -15.19
C SER A 111 -10.74 7.85 -14.57
N ALA A 112 -11.39 7.74 -13.41
CA ALA A 112 -11.96 8.87 -12.69
C ALA A 112 -10.88 9.85 -12.19
N THR A 113 -9.73 9.33 -11.74
CA THR A 113 -8.57 10.17 -11.36
C THR A 113 -8.04 10.95 -12.58
N VAL A 114 -7.85 10.28 -13.72
CA VAL A 114 -7.40 10.93 -14.97
C VAL A 114 -8.39 11.98 -15.44
N GLN A 115 -9.69 11.70 -15.37
CA GLN A 115 -10.74 12.65 -15.75
C GLN A 115 -10.69 13.90 -14.88
N LEU A 116 -10.63 13.76 -13.55
CA LEU A 116 -10.51 14.89 -12.64
C LEU A 116 -9.28 15.73 -12.94
N LEU A 117 -8.12 15.10 -13.10
CA LEU A 117 -6.87 15.83 -13.38
C LEU A 117 -6.89 16.51 -14.76
N THR A 118 -7.47 15.87 -15.78
CA THR A 118 -7.60 16.46 -17.12
C THR A 118 -8.51 17.69 -17.09
N GLU A 119 -9.61 17.62 -16.34
CA GLU A 119 -10.52 18.76 -16.18
C GLU A 119 -9.88 19.88 -15.35
N ALA A 120 -9.09 19.54 -14.32
CA ALA A 120 -8.31 20.51 -13.57
C ALA A 120 -7.28 21.25 -14.44
N VAL A 121 -6.61 20.54 -15.37
CA VAL A 121 -5.72 21.17 -16.37
C VAL A 121 -6.50 22.13 -17.26
N ARG A 122 -7.68 21.73 -17.77
CA ARG A 122 -8.50 22.58 -18.65
C ARG A 122 -9.02 23.84 -17.95
N SER A 123 -9.40 23.70 -16.68
CA SER A 123 -9.95 24.78 -15.87
C SER A 123 -8.89 25.60 -15.12
N GLY A 124 -7.62 25.18 -15.14
CA GLY A 124 -6.53 25.82 -14.40
C GLY A 124 -6.70 25.75 -12.88
N ARG A 125 -7.51 24.81 -12.37
CA ARG A 125 -7.81 24.69 -10.94
C ARG A 125 -6.74 23.89 -10.22
N GLN A 126 -6.37 24.35 -9.02
CA GLN A 126 -5.48 23.60 -8.15
C GLN A 126 -6.13 22.31 -7.67
N VAL A 127 -5.31 21.26 -7.60
CA VAL A 127 -5.72 19.95 -7.11
C VAL A 127 -4.88 19.55 -5.92
N TRP A 128 -5.55 19.05 -4.91
CA TRP A 128 -4.93 18.30 -3.84
C TRP A 128 -4.77 16.86 -4.27
N ILE A 129 -3.58 16.28 -4.10
CA ILE A 129 -3.30 14.88 -4.39
C ILE A 129 -2.74 14.18 -3.16
N GLY A 130 -3.19 12.94 -2.95
CA GLY A 130 -2.49 11.96 -2.13
C GLY A 130 -1.61 11.11 -3.04
N TYR A 131 -0.33 10.96 -2.70
CA TYR A 131 0.65 10.30 -3.54
C TYR A 131 1.63 9.49 -2.70
N VAL A 132 2.15 8.39 -3.25
CA VAL A 132 3.17 7.57 -2.61
C VAL A 132 4.52 7.80 -3.29
N ASP A 133 5.53 8.26 -2.55
CA ASP A 133 6.86 8.56 -3.08
C ASP A 133 7.68 7.33 -3.44
N ALA A 134 8.84 7.54 -4.07
CA ALA A 134 9.80 6.51 -4.50
C ALA A 134 10.16 5.50 -3.40
N ASN A 135 10.11 5.91 -2.14
CA ASN A 135 10.44 5.09 -0.97
C ASN A 135 9.22 4.38 -0.36
N GLY A 136 8.03 4.54 -0.96
CA GLY A 136 6.79 3.99 -0.43
C GLY A 136 6.12 4.84 0.65
N THR A 137 6.58 6.08 0.85
CA THR A 137 6.03 6.98 1.88
C THR A 137 4.86 7.76 1.31
N ALA A 138 3.72 7.70 1.99
CA ALA A 138 2.54 8.49 1.63
C ALA A 138 2.77 9.98 1.95
N ALA A 139 2.42 10.84 1.00
CA ALA A 139 2.52 12.28 1.09
C ALA A 139 1.30 12.95 0.45
N GLN A 140 1.09 14.23 0.78
CA GLN A 140 0.03 15.06 0.24
C GLN A 140 0.64 16.29 -0.44
N ARG A 141 0.06 16.73 -1.55
CA ARG A 141 0.51 17.90 -2.32
C ARG A 141 -0.67 18.68 -2.84
N VAL A 142 -0.54 20.00 -2.89
CA VAL A 142 -1.38 20.86 -3.73
C VAL A 142 -0.57 21.19 -4.96
N VAL A 143 -1.15 20.93 -6.13
CA VAL A 143 -0.49 21.04 -7.42
C VAL A 143 -1.35 21.94 -8.31
N THR A 144 -0.72 22.87 -9.01
CA THR A 144 -1.34 23.58 -10.13
C THR A 144 -1.06 22.75 -11.39
N PRO A 145 -2.03 21.99 -11.92
CA PRO A 145 -1.76 21.01 -12.97
C PRO A 145 -1.62 21.70 -14.33
N VAL A 146 -0.58 21.34 -15.07
CA VAL A 146 -0.28 21.91 -16.41
C VAL A 146 -0.64 20.94 -17.52
N ARG A 147 -0.35 19.65 -17.32
CA ARG A 147 -0.60 18.62 -18.32
C ARG A 147 -0.74 17.25 -17.67
N VAL A 148 -1.60 16.41 -18.23
CA VAL A 148 -1.62 14.97 -17.96
C VAL A 148 -1.29 14.24 -19.26
N SER A 149 -0.17 13.53 -19.30
CA SER A 149 0.25 12.78 -20.50
C SER A 149 1.20 11.65 -20.14
N ALA A 150 1.20 10.57 -20.93
CA ALA A 150 2.08 9.41 -20.74
C ALA A 150 2.08 8.81 -19.32
N GLY A 151 0.94 8.88 -18.62
CA GLY A 151 0.82 8.39 -17.24
C GLY A 151 1.49 9.28 -16.19
N ILE A 152 1.81 10.53 -16.52
CA ILE A 152 2.41 11.54 -15.63
C ILE A 152 1.50 12.77 -15.56
N LEU A 153 1.36 13.33 -14.36
CA LEU A 153 0.87 14.69 -14.11
C LEU A 153 2.06 15.63 -13.99
N ASP A 154 2.14 16.63 -14.87
CA ASP A 154 3.11 17.73 -14.78
C ASP A 154 2.44 18.93 -14.09
N GLY A 155 3.09 19.49 -13.07
CA GLY A 155 2.65 20.68 -12.35
C GLY A 155 3.43 21.94 -12.75
N ALA A 156 2.90 23.11 -12.34
CA ALA A 156 3.45 24.41 -12.71
C ALA A 156 4.84 24.68 -12.11
N ASP A 157 5.16 24.07 -10.98
CA ASP A 157 6.44 24.21 -10.28
C ASP A 157 7.50 23.20 -10.80
N ASN A 158 7.31 22.71 -12.02
CA ASN A 158 8.16 21.72 -12.69
C ASN A 158 8.25 20.37 -11.93
N ASP A 159 7.23 20.07 -11.13
CA ASP A 159 7.03 18.83 -10.40
C ASP A 159 6.28 17.79 -11.25
N ARG A 160 6.59 16.51 -11.04
CA ARG A 160 6.08 15.41 -11.87
C ARG A 160 5.60 14.26 -11.01
N TYR A 161 4.35 13.84 -11.20
CA TYR A 161 3.73 12.76 -10.42
C TYR A 161 3.24 11.63 -11.33
N PRO A 162 3.84 10.42 -11.24
CA PRO A 162 3.30 9.26 -11.92
C PRO A 162 1.90 8.92 -11.41
N LEU A 163 0.93 8.78 -12.33
CA LEU A 163 -0.48 8.59 -11.99
C LEU A 163 -0.74 7.31 -11.19
N HIS A 164 -0.01 6.23 -11.47
CA HIS A 164 -0.11 4.96 -10.74
C HIS A 164 0.30 5.06 -9.26
N ARG A 165 0.88 6.19 -8.85
CA ARG A 165 1.25 6.47 -7.46
C ARG A 165 0.33 7.48 -6.79
N ILE A 166 -0.63 8.05 -7.55
CA ILE A 166 -1.66 8.93 -7.00
C ILE A 166 -2.76 8.06 -6.41
N THR A 167 -2.92 8.15 -5.10
CA THR A 167 -3.91 7.40 -4.32
C THR A 167 -5.22 8.15 -4.16
N SER A 168 -5.22 9.47 -4.34
CA SER A 168 -6.41 10.30 -4.30
C SER A 168 -6.16 11.64 -4.97
N ALA A 169 -7.20 12.26 -5.52
CA ALA A 169 -7.15 13.61 -6.06
C ALA A 169 -8.45 14.35 -5.74
N ALA A 170 -8.39 15.63 -5.40
CA ALA A 170 -9.55 16.47 -5.13
C ALA A 170 -9.28 17.91 -5.56
N TYR A 171 -10.31 18.66 -5.92
CA TYR A 171 -10.17 20.10 -6.11
C TYR A 171 -9.89 20.81 -4.78
N VAL A 172 -9.10 21.87 -4.86
CA VAL A 172 -8.93 22.84 -3.77
C VAL A 172 -9.96 23.96 -3.95
N ASP A 173 -10.59 24.38 -2.85
CA ASP A 173 -11.51 25.52 -2.80
C ASP A 173 -10.81 26.87 -2.60
#